data_AF-A0A520IUC6-F1
#
_entry.id   AF-A0A520IUC6-F1
#
_cell.length_a   1.000
_cell.length_b   1.000
_cell.length_c   1.000
_cell.angle_alpha   90.00
_cell.angle_beta   90.00
_cell.angle_gamma   90.00
#
_symmetry.space_group_name_H-M   'P 1'
#
loop_
_entity.id
_entity.type
_entity.pdbx_description
1 polymer ?
#
loop_
_entity_poly.entity_id
_entity_poly.type
_entity_poly.pdbx_seq_one_letter_code
_entity_poly.pdbx_strand_id
1 'polypeptide(L)'
;DSYANAFMADPTAKSNLGAITDMTEMRPGVAERKWELDSLCYPMRLAHAYWSETKDTVPFDGLWAKAMARAVATMREQQRKTGDGPYKFERVNRHATETLMLKGIGAPTSKVGLIHSMFRPSDDACTLPFLIPSNLFAVAALRMLAKIHAEARHDTAAAADCIALADEVDAALKAHGQMDDGKGSKVWAFEVDGFGNAIFMDDANVPSLSALPLLGAAPRTDPLYRRTRALAWSTRNPYFFTGTAADGIGGPHKGLGMIWPMSIIVRAMTSDDDAEIRQCLKWLKTTDAGTGFIHESFDKDDPARFSRPWFAWANGLFGDLILDLERRRPALLSERF
;
A
#
# COMPACT_ATOMS: atom_id res chain seq x y z
N ASP A 1 -18.69 -4.72 -2.92
CA ASP A 1 -18.55 -4.67 -1.45
C ASP A 1 -17.35 -3.79 -1.15
N SER A 2 -17.46 -2.73 -0.36
CA SER A 2 -16.35 -1.80 -0.10
C SER A 2 -15.33 -2.33 0.92
N TYR A 3 -15.53 -3.53 1.47
CA TYR A 3 -14.58 -4.21 2.36
C TYR A 3 -13.73 -5.28 1.68
N ALA A 4 -13.98 -5.57 0.40
CA ALA A 4 -13.30 -6.64 -0.33
C ALA A 4 -12.08 -6.13 -1.11
N ASN A 5 -10.98 -6.88 -1.07
CA ASN A 5 -9.76 -6.65 -1.84
C ASN A 5 -9.83 -7.26 -3.26
N ALA A 6 -10.58 -8.37 -3.45
CA ALA A 6 -10.65 -9.06 -4.74
C ALA A 6 -12.08 -9.34 -5.21
N PHE A 7 -12.29 -9.27 -6.53
CA PHE A 7 -13.59 -9.42 -7.17
C PHE A 7 -13.55 -10.44 -8.32
N MET A 8 -14.68 -11.12 -8.52
CA MET A 8 -14.92 -11.98 -9.68
C MET A 8 -15.23 -11.13 -10.91
N ALA A 9 -14.87 -11.62 -12.11
CA ALA A 9 -15.23 -10.95 -13.36
C ALA A 9 -16.76 -10.93 -13.58
N ASP A 10 -17.45 -11.99 -13.19
CA ASP A 10 -18.91 -12.01 -13.12
C ASP A 10 -19.35 -11.50 -11.73
N PRO A 11 -20.04 -10.35 -11.63
CA PRO A 11 -20.47 -9.77 -10.35
C PRO A 11 -21.53 -10.59 -9.62
N THR A 12 -22.07 -11.63 -10.25
CA THR A 12 -23.05 -12.55 -9.67
C THR A 12 -22.46 -13.91 -9.27
N ALA A 13 -21.22 -14.21 -9.69
CA ALA A 13 -20.57 -15.47 -9.38
C ALA A 13 -20.17 -15.54 -7.90
N LYS A 14 -20.12 -16.76 -7.37
CA LYS A 14 -19.45 -17.02 -6.09
C LYS A 14 -17.93 -16.98 -6.29
N SER A 15 -17.19 -16.73 -5.20
CA SER A 15 -15.74 -16.91 -5.22
C SER A 15 -15.37 -18.31 -5.73
N ASN A 16 -14.38 -18.38 -6.63
CA ASN A 16 -13.74 -19.61 -7.05
C ASN A 16 -12.41 -19.87 -6.30
N LEU A 17 -12.12 -19.05 -5.28
CA LEU A 17 -10.94 -19.17 -4.43
C LEU A 17 -11.28 -19.93 -3.14
N GLY A 18 -10.26 -20.37 -2.41
CA GLY A 18 -10.44 -20.93 -1.05
C GLY A 18 -11.10 -19.98 -0.06
N ALA A 19 -11.13 -18.68 -0.37
CA ALA A 19 -11.82 -17.64 0.38
C ALA A 19 -13.35 -17.87 0.50
N ILE A 20 -13.95 -18.74 -0.31
CA ILE A 20 -15.38 -19.08 -0.19
C ILE A 20 -15.76 -19.64 1.19
N THR A 21 -14.80 -20.22 1.93
CA THR A 21 -14.99 -20.76 3.28
C THR A 21 -14.57 -19.80 4.40
N ASP A 22 -14.21 -18.55 4.08
CA ASP A 22 -13.87 -17.56 5.09
C ASP A 22 -15.06 -17.24 5.99
N MET A 23 -14.78 -17.05 7.27
CA MET A 23 -15.77 -16.67 8.27
C MET A 23 -15.95 -15.14 8.25
N THR A 24 -16.57 -14.67 7.17
CA THR A 24 -16.92 -13.27 6.93
C THR A 24 -18.21 -13.19 6.09
N GLU A 25 -18.73 -11.98 5.88
CA GLU A 25 -19.91 -11.76 5.05
C GLU A 25 -19.54 -11.82 3.55
N MET A 26 -19.26 -13.03 3.04
CA MET A 26 -19.03 -13.25 1.61
C MET A 26 -20.28 -12.93 0.80
N ARG A 27 -20.11 -12.20 -0.30
CA ARG A 27 -21.20 -11.79 -1.22
C ARG A 27 -20.90 -12.29 -2.65
N PRO A 28 -21.94 -12.47 -3.49
CA PRO A 28 -21.72 -12.62 -4.94
C PRO A 28 -20.81 -11.51 -5.49
N GLY A 29 -19.97 -11.86 -6.45
CA GLY A 29 -18.99 -10.98 -7.07
C GLY A 29 -17.71 -10.77 -6.24
N VAL A 30 -17.67 -11.17 -4.96
CA VAL A 30 -16.47 -11.07 -4.12
C VAL A 30 -15.62 -12.34 -4.27
N ALA A 31 -14.36 -12.18 -4.68
CA ALA A 31 -13.39 -13.27 -4.78
C ALA A 31 -12.68 -13.51 -3.44
N GLU A 32 -12.24 -12.45 -2.76
CA GLU A 32 -11.69 -12.47 -1.40
C GLU A 32 -12.12 -11.18 -0.68
N ARG A 33 -12.29 -11.26 0.64
CA ARG A 33 -12.85 -10.17 1.45
C ARG A 33 -11.92 -9.73 2.58
N LYS A 34 -10.62 -9.58 2.32
CA LYS A 34 -9.68 -8.99 3.26
C LYS A 34 -9.81 -7.46 3.20
N TRP A 35 -10.10 -6.84 4.35
CA TRP A 35 -10.22 -5.38 4.44
C TRP A 35 -8.84 -4.71 4.46
N GLU A 36 -8.50 -4.11 3.33
CA GLU A 36 -7.32 -3.30 3.08
C GLU A 36 -7.74 -1.86 2.79
N LEU A 37 -7.24 -0.90 3.56
CA LEU A 37 -7.60 0.50 3.36
C LEU A 37 -7.22 0.99 1.95
N ASP A 38 -6.07 0.54 1.43
CA ASP A 38 -5.57 0.96 0.12
C ASP A 38 -6.39 0.41 -1.06
N SER A 39 -7.16 -0.67 -0.88
CA SER A 39 -8.14 -1.16 -1.88
C SER A 39 -9.15 -0.08 -2.28
N LEU A 40 -9.48 0.85 -1.36
CA LEU A 40 -10.32 2.01 -1.69
C LEU A 40 -9.53 3.19 -2.26
N CYS A 41 -8.25 3.32 -1.90
CA CYS A 41 -7.39 4.42 -2.33
C CYS A 41 -6.95 4.28 -3.80
N TYR A 42 -6.66 3.06 -4.25
CA TYR A 42 -6.19 2.81 -5.62
C TYR A 42 -7.20 3.24 -6.71
N PRO A 43 -8.51 2.92 -6.61
CA PRO A 43 -9.50 3.45 -7.54
C PRO A 43 -9.62 4.98 -7.54
N MET A 44 -9.49 5.63 -6.37
CA MET A 44 -9.49 7.10 -6.27
C MET A 44 -8.27 7.70 -6.97
N ARG A 45 -7.09 7.12 -6.76
CA ARG A 45 -5.84 7.53 -7.43
C ARG A 45 -5.94 7.36 -8.94
N LEU A 46 -6.45 6.22 -9.42
CA LEU A 46 -6.63 5.95 -10.84
C LEU A 46 -7.60 6.95 -11.47
N ALA A 47 -8.76 7.18 -10.85
CA ALA A 47 -9.75 8.16 -11.31
C ALA A 47 -9.14 9.57 -11.41
N HIS A 48 -8.34 9.97 -10.43
CA HIS A 48 -7.68 11.27 -10.44
C HIS A 48 -6.61 11.39 -11.53
N ALA A 49 -5.79 10.35 -11.72
CA ALA A 49 -4.80 10.32 -12.78
C ALA A 49 -5.46 10.41 -14.17
N TYR A 50 -6.51 9.61 -14.38
CA TYR A 50 -7.31 9.64 -15.60
C TYR A 50 -7.89 11.04 -15.86
N TRP A 51 -8.61 11.63 -14.89
CA TRP A 51 -9.15 12.98 -15.03
C TRP A 51 -8.08 14.03 -15.30
N SER A 52 -6.94 13.93 -14.61
CA SER A 52 -5.86 14.91 -14.73
C SER A 52 -5.26 14.92 -16.13
N GLU A 53 -5.14 13.75 -16.76
CA GLU A 53 -4.56 13.58 -18.09
C GLU A 53 -5.56 13.86 -19.21
N THR A 54 -6.77 13.29 -19.14
CA THR A 54 -7.70 13.27 -20.28
C THR A 54 -8.67 14.43 -20.29
N LYS A 55 -8.94 14.99 -19.11
CA LYS A 55 -10.09 15.87 -18.87
C LYS A 55 -11.43 15.29 -19.36
N ASP A 56 -11.55 13.96 -19.38
CA ASP A 56 -12.81 13.28 -19.69
C ASP A 56 -13.63 13.09 -18.41
N THR A 57 -14.87 13.59 -18.43
CA THR A 57 -15.82 13.51 -17.31
C THR A 57 -16.79 12.34 -17.42
N VAL A 58 -16.84 11.64 -18.56
CA VAL A 58 -17.82 10.57 -18.85
C VAL A 58 -17.84 9.48 -17.77
N PRO A 59 -16.71 8.98 -17.22
CA PRO A 59 -16.74 7.94 -16.20
C PRO A 59 -17.27 8.39 -14.83
N PHE A 60 -17.33 9.69 -14.55
CA PHE A 60 -17.72 10.23 -13.24
C PHE A 60 -19.23 10.42 -13.15
N ASP A 61 -19.98 9.36 -13.39
CA ASP A 61 -21.44 9.35 -13.40
C ASP A 61 -22.05 9.19 -11.98
N GLY A 62 -23.37 9.00 -11.93
CA GLY A 62 -24.08 8.79 -10.68
C GLY A 62 -23.74 7.48 -9.96
N LEU A 63 -23.33 6.44 -10.68
CA LEU A 63 -22.90 5.17 -10.08
C LEU A 63 -21.51 5.33 -9.45
N TRP A 64 -20.57 5.98 -10.14
CA TRP A 64 -19.26 6.33 -9.61
C TRP A 64 -19.38 7.15 -8.33
N ALA A 65 -20.23 8.18 -8.32
CA ALA A 65 -20.42 9.03 -7.14
C ALA A 65 -20.95 8.24 -5.94
N LYS A 66 -21.91 7.33 -6.15
CA LYS A 66 -22.41 6.43 -5.11
C LYS A 66 -21.31 5.49 -4.58
N ALA A 67 -20.48 4.96 -5.48
CA ALA A 67 -19.36 4.09 -5.10
C ALA A 67 -18.32 4.84 -4.26
N MET A 68 -17.95 6.07 -4.64
CA MET A 68 -17.01 6.90 -3.90
C MET A 68 -17.57 7.33 -2.54
N ALA A 69 -18.85 7.72 -2.46
CA ALA A 69 -19.51 8.00 -1.20
C ALA A 69 -19.52 6.77 -0.26
N ARG A 70 -19.74 5.57 -0.80
CA ARG A 70 -19.67 4.30 -0.05
C ARG A 70 -18.24 4.00 0.43
N ALA A 71 -17.23 4.33 -0.36
CA ALA A 71 -15.82 4.19 0.04
C ALA A 71 -15.47 5.12 1.21
N VAL A 72 -15.82 6.41 1.13
CA VAL A 72 -15.63 7.39 2.21
C VAL A 72 -16.39 6.97 3.47
N ALA A 73 -17.63 6.49 3.33
CA ALA A 73 -18.42 5.96 4.44
C ALA A 73 -17.73 4.74 5.11
N THR A 74 -17.17 3.81 4.34
CA THR A 74 -16.38 2.69 4.88
C THR A 74 -15.15 3.16 5.65
N MET A 75 -14.42 4.17 5.15
CA MET A 75 -13.29 4.75 5.89
C MET A 75 -13.74 5.33 7.24
N ARG A 76 -14.89 6.02 7.31
CA ARG A 76 -15.47 6.53 8.57
C ARG A 76 -15.93 5.42 9.50
N GLU A 77 -16.58 4.38 8.99
CA GLU A 77 -16.94 3.18 9.78
C GLU A 77 -15.70 2.55 10.41
N GLN A 78 -14.58 2.51 9.65
CA GLN A 78 -13.31 1.98 10.11
C GLN A 78 -12.46 2.98 10.92
N GLN A 79 -12.92 4.20 11.20
CA GLN A 79 -12.39 4.95 12.35
C GLN A 79 -12.86 4.33 13.67
N ARG A 80 -13.94 3.51 13.64
CA ARG A 80 -14.45 2.71 14.77
C ARG A 80 -14.70 3.55 16.04
N LYS A 81 -15.11 4.81 15.89
CA LYS A 81 -15.27 5.78 17.00
C LYS A 81 -16.25 5.33 18.08
N THR A 82 -17.25 4.51 17.74
CA THR A 82 -18.35 4.13 18.63
C THR A 82 -18.52 2.61 18.80
N GLY A 83 -17.50 1.81 18.47
CA GLY A 83 -17.53 0.35 18.65
C GLY A 83 -16.55 -0.41 17.77
N ASP A 84 -16.80 -1.70 17.53
CA ASP A 84 -15.89 -2.57 16.77
C ASP A 84 -15.99 -2.41 15.24
N GLY A 85 -16.99 -1.66 14.75
CA GLY A 85 -17.29 -1.56 13.34
C GLY A 85 -17.99 -2.81 12.77
N PRO A 86 -18.44 -2.76 11.50
CA PRO A 86 -19.25 -3.84 10.91
C PRO A 86 -18.42 -4.99 10.33
N TYR A 87 -17.11 -4.81 10.15
CA TYR A 87 -16.25 -5.79 9.50
C TYR A 87 -15.66 -6.79 10.49
N LYS A 88 -15.79 -8.08 10.17
CA LYS A 88 -15.11 -9.18 10.86
C LYS A 88 -14.61 -10.18 9.81
N PHE A 89 -13.49 -10.82 10.11
CA PHE A 89 -12.90 -11.83 9.24
C PHE A 89 -12.10 -12.84 10.03
N GLU A 90 -12.37 -14.13 9.83
CA GLU A 90 -11.50 -15.21 10.28
C GLU A 90 -11.34 -16.25 9.16
N ARG A 91 -10.17 -16.88 9.11
CA ARG A 91 -9.86 -17.97 8.16
C ARG A 91 -9.15 -19.09 8.92
N VAL A 92 -9.54 -20.33 8.64
CA VAL A 92 -8.81 -21.50 9.14
C VAL A 92 -7.55 -21.67 8.30
N ASN A 93 -6.40 -21.27 8.83
CA ASN A 93 -5.12 -21.34 8.14
C ASN A 93 -3.99 -21.67 9.13
N ARG A 94 -2.89 -22.22 8.63
CA ARG A 94 -1.65 -22.45 9.41
C ARG A 94 -0.83 -21.17 9.61
N HIS A 95 -1.02 -20.18 8.75
CA HIS A 95 -0.33 -18.90 8.81
C HIS A 95 -1.14 -17.91 9.65
N ALA A 96 -0.53 -17.35 10.69
CA ALA A 96 -1.21 -16.41 11.58
C ALA A 96 -1.58 -15.08 10.90
N THR A 97 -0.89 -14.73 9.81
CA THR A 97 -1.19 -13.53 9.01
C THR A 97 -2.44 -13.67 8.15
N GLU A 98 -2.98 -14.87 8.01
CA GLU A 98 -4.14 -15.13 7.15
C GLU A 98 -5.49 -14.97 7.88
N THR A 99 -5.50 -14.58 9.15
CA THR A 99 -6.72 -14.46 9.98
C THR A 99 -6.60 -13.32 10.99
N LEU A 100 -7.72 -12.87 11.55
CA LEU A 100 -7.74 -11.83 12.57
C LEU A 100 -8.04 -12.40 13.95
N MET A 101 -7.30 -11.92 14.94
CA MET A 101 -7.55 -12.25 16.34
C MET A 101 -8.87 -11.68 16.86
N LEU A 102 -9.25 -12.09 18.07
CA LEU A 102 -10.42 -11.58 18.80
C LEU A 102 -11.74 -11.75 18.03
N LYS A 103 -12.02 -12.97 17.57
CA LYS A 103 -13.25 -13.33 16.84
C LYS A 103 -13.41 -12.47 15.57
N GLY A 104 -12.32 -12.31 14.84
CA GLY A 104 -12.28 -11.63 13.57
C GLY A 104 -12.26 -10.09 13.63
N ILE A 105 -12.19 -9.48 14.82
CA ILE A 105 -12.23 -8.02 14.98
C ILE A 105 -10.85 -7.37 14.74
N GLY A 106 -9.78 -8.11 15.06
CA GLY A 106 -8.41 -7.60 15.07
C GLY A 106 -7.93 -7.14 16.45
N ALA A 107 -6.66 -6.74 16.54
CA ALA A 107 -6.08 -6.23 17.79
C ALA A 107 -6.81 -4.94 18.26
N PRO A 108 -6.88 -4.68 19.58
CA PRO A 108 -7.52 -3.47 20.11
C PRO A 108 -6.81 -2.18 19.68
N THR A 109 -7.57 -1.07 19.62
CA THR A 109 -7.03 0.27 19.35
C THR A 109 -7.71 1.34 20.18
N SER A 110 -7.00 2.42 20.45
CA SER A 110 -7.57 3.68 20.90
C SER A 110 -8.16 4.43 19.69
N LYS A 111 -9.37 4.97 19.81
CA LYS A 111 -10.10 5.58 18.68
C LYS A 111 -9.65 7.02 18.42
N VAL A 112 -8.43 7.15 17.91
CA VAL A 112 -7.71 8.43 17.77
C VAL A 112 -7.95 9.18 16.44
N GLY A 113 -8.88 8.71 15.60
CA GLY A 113 -9.22 9.32 14.31
C GLY A 113 -8.54 8.70 13.09
N LEU A 114 -7.53 7.82 13.29
CA LEU A 114 -6.97 6.98 12.24
C LEU A 114 -7.98 5.92 11.75
N ILE A 115 -7.81 5.48 10.51
CA ILE A 115 -8.64 4.46 9.86
C ILE A 115 -7.96 3.10 10.04
N HIS A 116 -8.72 2.11 10.51
CA HIS A 116 -8.23 0.73 10.62
C HIS A 116 -8.02 0.16 9.22
N SER A 117 -6.90 -0.51 9.01
CA SER A 117 -6.71 -1.52 7.95
C SER A 117 -6.56 -2.86 8.65
N MET A 118 -7.31 -3.87 8.23
CA MET A 118 -7.18 -5.19 8.87
C MET A 118 -6.11 -6.05 8.24
N PHE A 119 -5.88 -5.85 6.96
CA PHE A 119 -4.80 -6.45 6.20
C PHE A 119 -3.96 -5.35 5.54
N ARG A 120 -2.72 -5.71 5.24
CA ARG A 120 -1.75 -4.90 4.50
C ARG A 120 -1.95 -5.10 3.00
N PRO A 121 -1.31 -4.30 2.14
CA PRO A 121 -1.31 -4.54 0.68
C PRO A 121 -0.59 -5.83 0.28
N SER A 122 0.01 -6.55 1.25
CA SER A 122 0.56 -7.89 1.09
C SER A 122 -0.46 -9.01 1.32
N ASP A 123 -1.73 -8.66 1.57
CA ASP A 123 -2.79 -9.53 2.08
C ASP A 123 -2.52 -10.13 3.48
N ASP A 124 -1.44 -9.73 4.18
CA ASP A 124 -1.15 -10.17 5.56
C ASP A 124 -1.88 -9.31 6.60
N ALA A 125 -2.39 -9.92 7.66
CA ALA A 125 -3.04 -9.22 8.76
C ALA A 125 -2.11 -8.18 9.41
N CYS A 126 -2.64 -6.98 9.64
CA CYS A 126 -1.94 -5.95 10.41
C CYS A 126 -1.68 -6.44 11.84
N THR A 127 -0.50 -6.15 12.38
CA THR A 127 -0.21 -6.44 13.80
C THR A 127 -0.84 -5.38 14.69
N LEU A 128 -0.62 -4.10 14.38
CA LEU A 128 -1.39 -3.00 14.94
C LEU A 128 -2.29 -2.39 13.84
N PRO A 129 -3.62 -2.28 14.04
CA PRO A 129 -4.55 -2.03 12.92
C PRO A 129 -4.48 -0.65 12.26
N PHE A 130 -3.77 0.33 12.84
CA PHE A 130 -3.52 1.59 12.14
C PHE A 130 -2.26 1.50 11.30
N LEU A 131 -2.42 0.95 10.09
CA LEU A 131 -1.37 0.88 9.08
C LEU A 131 -1.07 2.28 8.53
N ILE A 132 0.09 2.82 8.90
CA ILE A 132 0.47 4.21 8.66
C ILE A 132 0.66 4.52 7.17
N PRO A 133 1.36 3.70 6.36
CA PRO A 133 1.43 3.92 4.92
C PRO A 133 0.06 4.05 4.24
N SER A 134 -0.89 3.18 4.59
CA SER A 134 -2.24 3.21 4.01
C SER A 134 -3.06 4.39 4.51
N ASN A 135 -2.90 4.84 5.75
CA ASN A 135 -3.54 6.07 6.24
C ASN A 135 -2.98 7.32 5.54
N LEU A 136 -1.65 7.39 5.36
CA LEU A 136 -1.01 8.46 4.58
C LEU A 136 -1.51 8.46 3.12
N PHE A 137 -1.66 7.28 2.52
CA PHE A 137 -2.23 7.15 1.18
C PHE A 137 -3.71 7.56 1.15
N ALA A 138 -4.51 7.22 2.17
CA ALA A 138 -5.90 7.63 2.26
C ALA A 138 -6.06 9.15 2.30
N VAL A 139 -5.20 9.87 3.03
CA VAL A 139 -5.19 11.35 3.02
C VAL A 139 -4.95 11.88 1.60
N ALA A 140 -3.93 11.36 0.90
CA ALA A 140 -3.64 11.77 -0.47
C ALA A 140 -4.80 11.44 -1.43
N ALA A 141 -5.35 10.22 -1.34
CA ALA A 141 -6.44 9.74 -2.18
C ALA A 141 -7.74 10.51 -1.96
N LEU A 142 -8.09 10.86 -0.71
CA LEU A 142 -9.26 11.68 -0.39
C LEU A 142 -9.13 13.10 -0.95
N ARG A 143 -7.94 13.69 -0.90
CA ARG A 143 -7.67 15.01 -1.52
C ARG A 143 -7.75 14.95 -3.05
N MET A 144 -7.25 13.87 -3.66
CA MET A 144 -7.41 13.60 -5.09
C MET A 144 -8.89 13.44 -5.47
N LEU A 145 -9.65 12.69 -4.69
CA LEU A 145 -11.09 12.48 -4.88
C LEU A 145 -11.88 13.79 -4.74
N ALA A 146 -11.55 14.63 -3.75
CA ALA A 146 -12.17 15.94 -3.56
C ALA A 146 -12.02 16.83 -4.81
N LYS A 147 -10.85 16.79 -5.45
CA LYS A 147 -10.60 17.53 -6.70
C LYS A 147 -11.52 17.07 -7.84
N ILE A 148 -11.70 15.74 -8.00
CA ILE A 148 -12.62 15.20 -9.02
C ILE A 148 -14.06 15.65 -8.74
N HIS A 149 -14.51 15.55 -7.48
CA HIS A 149 -15.84 16.02 -7.10
C HIS A 149 -16.05 17.51 -7.42
N ALA A 150 -15.09 18.37 -7.08
CA ALA A 150 -15.20 19.80 -7.33
C ALA A 150 -15.11 20.17 -8.83
N GLU A 151 -14.15 19.60 -9.56
CA GLU A 151 -13.83 20.03 -10.92
C GLU A 151 -14.63 19.28 -12.00
N ALA A 152 -14.74 17.96 -11.89
CA ALA A 152 -15.37 17.13 -12.92
C ALA A 152 -16.87 16.96 -12.71
N ARG A 153 -17.32 16.95 -11.44
CA ARG A 153 -18.75 16.77 -11.07
C ARG A 153 -19.43 18.03 -10.55
N HIS A 154 -18.67 19.07 -10.20
CA HIS A 154 -19.20 20.28 -9.54
C HIS A 154 -19.99 20.00 -8.25
N ASP A 155 -19.62 18.95 -7.53
CA ASP A 155 -20.20 18.52 -6.27
C ASP A 155 -19.33 19.02 -5.10
N THR A 156 -19.55 20.28 -4.71
CA THR A 156 -18.77 20.94 -3.65
C THR A 156 -19.02 20.33 -2.27
N ALA A 157 -20.18 19.73 -2.02
CA ALA A 157 -20.51 19.08 -0.77
C ALA A 157 -19.71 17.78 -0.60
N ALA A 158 -19.68 16.91 -1.62
CA ALA A 158 -18.86 15.70 -1.60
C ALA A 158 -17.37 16.02 -1.53
N ALA A 159 -16.92 17.07 -2.23
CA ALA A 159 -15.54 17.54 -2.14
C ALA A 159 -15.17 17.96 -0.71
N ALA A 160 -16.03 18.75 -0.05
CA ALA A 160 -15.82 19.19 1.33
C ALA A 160 -15.81 18.02 2.32
N ASP A 161 -16.69 17.02 2.15
CA ASP A 161 -16.72 15.82 3.01
C ASP A 161 -15.40 15.01 2.89
N CYS A 162 -14.87 14.86 1.67
CA CYS A 162 -13.58 14.19 1.45
C CYS A 162 -12.43 14.94 2.15
N ILE A 163 -12.38 16.27 2.02
CA ILE A 163 -11.35 17.10 2.69
C ILE A 163 -11.47 17.00 4.21
N ALA A 164 -12.69 17.05 4.76
CA ALA A 164 -12.90 16.96 6.20
C ALA A 164 -12.37 15.64 6.78
N LEU A 165 -12.60 14.50 6.11
CA LEU A 165 -12.01 13.22 6.54
C LEU A 165 -10.49 13.21 6.37
N ALA A 166 -9.96 13.73 5.25
CA ALA A 166 -8.53 13.77 5.00
C ALA A 166 -7.79 14.57 6.09
N ASP A 167 -8.32 15.72 6.48
CA ASP A 167 -7.70 16.59 7.48
C ASP A 167 -7.79 16.01 8.88
N GLU A 168 -8.88 15.31 9.22
CA GLU A 168 -8.98 14.55 10.47
C GLU A 168 -7.89 13.47 10.56
N VAL A 169 -7.74 12.66 9.50
CA VAL A 169 -6.76 11.57 9.48
C VAL A 169 -5.33 12.12 9.47
N ASP A 170 -5.06 13.21 8.73
CA ASP A 170 -3.75 13.89 8.72
C ASP A 170 -3.37 14.44 10.10
N ALA A 171 -4.34 15.02 10.84
CA ALA A 171 -4.12 15.45 12.21
C ALA A 171 -3.80 14.26 13.13
N ALA A 172 -4.54 13.15 13.01
CA ALA A 172 -4.29 11.94 13.79
C ALA A 172 -2.92 11.29 13.45
N LEU A 173 -2.52 11.30 12.18
CA LEU A 173 -1.19 10.84 11.73
C LEU A 173 -0.07 11.65 12.37
N LYS A 174 -0.18 12.98 12.39
CA LYS A 174 0.81 13.86 13.03
C LYS A 174 0.92 13.62 14.54
N ALA A 175 -0.20 13.32 15.19
CA ALA A 175 -0.24 13.09 16.63
C ALA A 175 0.21 11.66 17.03
N HIS A 176 -0.08 10.65 16.23
CA HIS A 176 0.02 9.24 16.64
C HIS A 176 0.79 8.33 15.67
N GLY A 177 1.06 8.76 14.44
CA GLY A 177 1.66 7.92 13.41
C GLY A 177 3.20 7.89 13.38
N GLN A 178 3.85 8.70 14.22
CA GLN A 178 5.31 8.79 14.29
C GLN A 178 5.87 8.07 15.52
N MET A 179 7.09 7.58 15.41
CA MET A 179 7.83 6.98 16.52
C MET A 179 9.28 7.46 16.57
N ASP A 180 9.96 7.17 17.68
CA ASP A 180 11.39 7.46 17.81
C ASP A 180 12.24 6.50 16.96
N ASP A 181 13.30 7.02 16.33
CA ASP A 181 14.25 6.21 15.58
C ASP A 181 15.29 5.52 16.47
N GLY A 182 15.28 5.81 17.78
CA GLY A 182 16.24 5.30 18.77
C GLY A 182 17.54 6.10 18.81
N LYS A 183 17.64 7.21 18.06
CA LYS A 183 18.79 8.11 17.96
C LYS A 183 18.40 9.58 18.17
N GLY A 184 17.22 9.83 18.74
CA GLY A 184 16.74 11.17 19.07
C GLY A 184 16.02 11.89 17.93
N SER A 185 15.68 11.21 16.85
CA SER A 185 14.86 11.74 15.76
C SER A 185 13.52 11.00 15.63
N LYS A 186 12.59 11.58 14.86
CA LYS A 186 11.32 10.93 14.52
C LYS A 186 11.33 10.35 13.11
N VAL A 187 10.64 9.23 12.98
CA VAL A 187 10.30 8.53 11.73
C VAL A 187 8.82 8.18 11.73
N TRP A 188 8.25 7.90 10.56
CA TRP A 188 6.94 7.26 10.50
C TRP A 188 7.05 5.83 11.04
N ALA A 189 6.10 5.45 11.90
CA ALA A 189 5.90 4.04 12.23
C ALA A 189 5.29 3.32 11.03
N PHE A 190 5.39 1.99 10.98
CA PHE A 190 4.67 1.19 9.99
C PHE A 190 3.22 0.97 10.44
N GLU A 191 3.06 0.61 11.71
CA GLU A 191 1.76 0.31 12.32
C GLU A 191 1.72 0.88 13.74
N VAL A 192 0.56 1.38 14.17
CA VAL A 192 0.29 1.86 15.53
C VAL A 192 -1.09 1.41 16.01
N ASP A 193 -1.38 1.54 17.30
CA ASP A 193 -2.68 1.20 17.89
C ASP A 193 -3.38 2.38 18.60
N GLY A 194 -2.71 3.53 18.69
CA GLY A 194 -3.21 4.71 19.41
C GLY A 194 -3.14 4.62 20.94
N PHE A 195 -2.72 3.49 21.52
CA PHE A 195 -2.40 3.37 22.95
C PHE A 195 -0.96 3.78 23.27
N GLY A 196 -0.13 3.92 22.23
CA GLY A 196 1.29 4.25 22.33
C GLY A 196 2.21 3.14 21.82
N ASN A 197 1.66 1.99 21.42
CA ASN A 197 2.44 0.97 20.73
C ASN A 197 2.68 1.38 19.27
N ALA A 198 3.89 1.12 18.80
CA ALA A 198 4.29 1.39 17.44
C ALA A 198 5.29 0.33 16.97
N ILE A 199 5.16 -0.09 15.71
CA ILE A 199 6.08 -1.01 15.05
C ILE A 199 6.85 -0.24 13.99
N PHE A 200 8.18 -0.32 14.04
CA PHE A 200 9.01 0.07 12.91
C PHE A 200 9.36 -1.17 12.08
N MET A 201 8.91 -1.18 10.83
CA MET A 201 9.33 -2.08 9.76
C MET A 201 8.99 -1.39 8.44
N ASP A 202 9.28 -2.03 7.32
CA ASP A 202 8.64 -1.70 6.05
C ASP A 202 8.40 -3.00 5.27
N ASP A 203 7.35 -2.99 4.45
CA ASP A 203 6.98 -4.10 3.57
C ASP A 203 7.18 -3.67 2.11
N ALA A 204 7.45 -4.61 1.22
CA ALA A 204 7.67 -4.32 -0.18
C ALA A 204 6.38 -3.93 -0.94
N ASN A 205 5.22 -4.35 -0.47
CA ASN A 205 3.94 -4.05 -1.11
C ASN A 205 3.56 -2.57 -0.90
N VAL A 206 3.06 -1.94 -1.95
CA VAL A 206 2.70 -0.51 -1.94
C VAL A 206 1.21 -0.39 -1.61
N PRO A 207 0.78 0.48 -0.69
CA PRO A 207 1.54 1.49 0.05
C PRO A 207 2.53 0.97 1.11
N SER A 208 3.76 1.45 1.02
CA SER A 208 4.86 1.24 1.98
C SER A 208 5.46 2.57 2.44
N LEU A 209 6.25 2.57 3.51
CA LEU A 209 6.94 3.78 3.99
C LEU A 209 7.93 4.29 2.93
N SER A 210 8.60 3.37 2.23
CA SER A 210 9.51 3.69 1.13
C SER A 210 8.79 4.29 -0.09
N ALA A 211 7.50 4.02 -0.29
CA ALA A 211 6.75 4.43 -1.48
C ALA A 211 5.94 5.73 -1.30
N LEU A 212 5.98 6.39 -0.13
CA LEU A 212 5.15 7.57 0.17
C LEU A 212 5.18 8.67 -0.92
N PRO A 213 6.32 8.98 -1.57
CA PRO A 213 6.31 9.96 -2.64
C PRO A 213 5.63 9.51 -3.92
N LEU A 214 5.68 8.21 -4.26
CA LEU A 214 4.99 7.68 -5.43
C LEU A 214 3.47 7.76 -5.29
N LEU A 215 2.99 7.77 -4.05
CA LEU A 215 1.58 7.88 -3.68
C LEU A 215 1.10 9.34 -3.58
N GLY A 216 2.00 10.31 -3.70
CA GLY A 216 1.69 11.71 -3.43
C GLY A 216 1.43 12.00 -1.95
N ALA A 217 1.84 11.10 -1.04
CA ALA A 217 1.60 11.21 0.40
C ALA A 217 2.69 12.01 1.13
N ALA A 218 3.89 12.10 0.56
CA ALA A 218 4.97 12.95 1.07
C ALA A 218 5.86 13.45 -0.08
N PRO A 219 6.39 14.69 -0.03
CA PRO A 219 7.45 15.11 -0.95
C PRO A 219 8.71 14.24 -0.77
N ARG A 220 9.42 13.96 -1.87
CA ARG A 220 10.72 13.24 -1.81
C ARG A 220 11.77 13.96 -0.95
N THR A 221 11.63 15.28 -0.82
CA THR A 221 12.52 16.16 -0.05
C THR A 221 12.14 16.27 1.42
N ASP A 222 11.00 15.72 1.86
CA ASP A 222 10.58 15.78 3.26
C ASP A 222 11.63 15.09 4.16
N PRO A 223 12.23 15.82 5.13
CA PRO A 223 13.21 15.25 6.05
C PRO A 223 12.69 14.04 6.84
N LEU A 224 11.41 14.03 7.21
CA LEU A 224 10.81 12.92 7.95
C LEU A 224 10.73 11.67 7.07
N TYR A 225 10.21 11.80 5.84
CA TYR A 225 10.25 10.72 4.85
C TYR A 225 11.68 10.23 4.59
N ARG A 226 12.64 11.13 4.33
CA ARG A 226 14.03 10.73 4.02
C ARG A 226 14.67 9.92 5.15
N ARG A 227 14.45 10.30 6.42
CA ARG A 227 14.91 9.50 7.57
C ARG A 227 14.21 8.15 7.62
N THR A 228 12.89 8.13 7.42
CA THR A 228 12.09 6.90 7.42
C THR A 228 12.56 5.93 6.32
N ARG A 229 12.74 6.42 5.09
CA ARG A 229 13.27 5.68 3.93
C ARG A 229 14.65 5.09 4.21
N ALA A 230 15.55 5.89 4.78
CA ALA A 230 16.89 5.41 5.14
C ALA A 230 16.84 4.30 6.20
N LEU A 231 15.95 4.42 7.18
CA LEU A 231 15.79 3.43 8.24
C LEU A 231 15.11 2.15 7.74
N ALA A 232 14.16 2.25 6.78
CA ALA A 232 13.50 1.12 6.13
C ALA A 232 14.47 0.24 5.32
N TRP A 233 15.49 0.84 4.70
CA TRP A 233 16.59 0.15 4.02
C TRP A 233 17.83 0.01 4.90
N SER A 234 17.63 -0.45 6.13
CA SER A 234 18.70 -0.76 7.08
C SER A 234 18.32 -1.97 7.92
N THR A 235 19.27 -2.52 8.68
CA THR A 235 19.03 -3.62 9.62
C THR A 235 18.05 -3.27 10.75
N ARG A 236 17.59 -2.01 10.85
CA ARG A 236 16.48 -1.64 11.73
C ARG A 236 15.13 -2.19 11.24
N ASN A 237 14.96 -2.36 9.93
CA ASN A 237 13.80 -3.04 9.36
C ASN A 237 14.04 -4.56 9.40
N PRO A 238 13.22 -5.35 10.12
CA PRO A 238 13.39 -6.80 10.20
C PRO A 238 13.20 -7.52 8.86
N TYR A 239 12.58 -6.85 7.87
CA TYR A 239 12.35 -7.39 6.53
C TYR A 239 13.25 -6.76 5.46
N PHE A 240 14.28 -6.01 5.87
CA PHE A 240 15.38 -5.65 4.99
C PHE A 240 16.43 -6.76 4.99
N PHE A 241 16.80 -7.23 3.80
CA PHE A 241 17.73 -8.34 3.62
C PHE A 241 18.92 -7.88 2.79
N THR A 242 20.11 -8.31 3.20
CA THR A 242 21.36 -8.18 2.45
C THR A 242 21.82 -9.57 2.03
N GLY A 243 22.07 -9.75 0.74
CA GLY A 243 22.48 -11.03 0.16
C GLY A 243 23.56 -10.89 -0.90
N THR A 244 24.05 -12.03 -1.37
CA THR A 244 25.07 -12.08 -2.43
C THR A 244 24.53 -11.63 -3.78
N ALA A 245 23.22 -11.77 -4.03
CA ALA A 245 22.58 -11.37 -5.28
C ALA A 245 22.06 -9.93 -5.25
N ALA A 246 21.38 -9.54 -4.16
CA ALA A 246 20.85 -8.19 -4.00
C ALA A 246 20.57 -7.83 -2.54
N ASP A 247 20.37 -6.53 -2.33
CA ASP A 247 19.77 -5.98 -1.12
C ASP A 247 18.35 -5.49 -1.43
N GLY A 248 17.45 -5.63 -0.47
CA GLY A 248 16.08 -5.14 -0.64
C GLY A 248 15.17 -5.48 0.52
N ILE A 249 13.92 -5.05 0.39
CA ILE A 249 12.86 -5.31 1.38
C ILE A 249 11.97 -6.44 0.87
N GLY A 250 11.57 -7.33 1.77
CA GLY A 250 10.51 -8.29 1.54
C GLY A 250 9.32 -8.03 2.45
N GLY A 251 8.96 -9.05 3.22
CA GLY A 251 7.85 -9.01 4.17
C GLY A 251 7.62 -10.38 4.78
N PRO A 252 6.71 -10.52 5.75
CA PRO A 252 6.39 -11.80 6.35
C PRO A 252 5.73 -12.77 5.35
N HIS A 253 5.08 -12.26 4.30
CA HIS A 253 4.30 -13.05 3.34
C HIS A 253 5.06 -14.24 2.73
N LYS A 254 6.32 -14.04 2.32
CA LYS A 254 7.19 -15.09 1.74
C LYS A 254 8.29 -15.56 2.69
N GLY A 255 8.34 -15.00 3.89
CA GLY A 255 9.33 -15.33 4.91
C GLY A 255 10.66 -14.60 4.74
N LEU A 256 11.57 -14.89 5.68
CA LEU A 256 12.87 -14.23 5.79
C LEU A 256 13.79 -14.58 4.61
N GLY A 257 14.54 -13.58 4.15
CA GLY A 257 15.50 -13.75 3.05
C GLY A 257 14.90 -13.64 1.65
N MET A 258 13.58 -13.51 1.52
CA MET A 258 12.90 -13.32 0.24
C MET A 258 12.73 -11.84 -0.06
N ILE A 259 13.58 -11.29 -0.94
CA ILE A 259 13.50 -9.90 -1.41
C ILE A 259 12.42 -9.79 -2.48
N TRP A 260 11.63 -8.72 -2.43
CA TRP A 260 10.65 -8.42 -3.47
C TRP A 260 11.23 -7.36 -4.42
N PRO A 261 11.28 -7.61 -5.74
CA PRO A 261 11.76 -6.64 -6.72
C PRO A 261 11.05 -5.28 -6.65
N MET A 262 9.77 -5.26 -6.25
CA MET A 262 9.02 -4.03 -6.05
C MET A 262 9.71 -3.05 -5.09
N SER A 263 10.36 -3.53 -4.03
CA SER A 263 11.08 -2.66 -3.09
C SER A 263 12.28 -1.97 -3.75
N ILE A 264 12.96 -2.67 -4.67
CA ILE A 264 14.10 -2.16 -5.45
C ILE A 264 13.60 -1.14 -6.48
N ILE A 265 12.47 -1.43 -7.14
CA ILE A 265 11.82 -0.50 -8.06
C ILE A 265 11.43 0.80 -7.34
N VAL A 266 10.75 0.69 -6.19
CA VAL A 266 10.37 1.85 -5.36
C VAL A 266 11.61 2.63 -4.91
N ARG A 267 12.70 1.95 -4.53
CA ARG A 267 13.95 2.63 -4.17
C ARG A 267 14.47 3.46 -5.33
N ALA A 268 14.51 2.91 -6.54
CA ALA A 268 14.95 3.63 -7.74
C ALA A 268 14.05 4.82 -8.06
N MET A 269 12.73 4.63 -8.12
CA MET A 269 11.78 5.69 -8.47
C MET A 269 11.77 6.84 -7.44
N THR A 270 12.14 6.56 -6.19
CA THR A 270 12.20 7.57 -5.14
C THR A 270 13.59 8.19 -4.96
N SER A 271 14.59 7.81 -5.76
CA SER A 271 15.98 8.29 -5.66
C SER A 271 16.33 9.43 -6.63
N ASP A 272 17.18 10.34 -6.16
CA ASP A 272 17.85 11.36 -7.00
C ASP A 272 19.34 11.07 -7.16
N ASP A 273 19.84 10.00 -6.53
CA ASP A 273 21.23 9.58 -6.60
C ASP A 273 21.39 8.57 -7.74
N ASP A 274 22.07 8.99 -8.80
CA ASP A 274 22.35 8.18 -9.97
C ASP A 274 23.11 6.88 -9.63
N ALA A 275 23.93 6.85 -8.57
CA ALA A 275 24.61 5.62 -8.13
C ALA A 275 23.61 4.62 -7.52
N GLU A 276 22.66 5.10 -6.71
CA GLU A 276 21.61 4.28 -6.12
C GLU A 276 20.67 3.73 -7.20
N ILE A 277 20.25 4.56 -8.15
CA ILE A 277 19.39 4.15 -9.27
C ILE A 277 20.08 3.07 -10.11
N ARG A 278 21.35 3.30 -10.46
CA ARG A 278 22.17 2.35 -11.22
C ARG A 278 22.26 0.99 -10.54
N GLN A 279 22.48 0.98 -9.23
CA GLN A 279 22.55 -0.26 -8.47
C GLN A 279 21.20 -0.99 -8.45
N CYS A 280 20.08 -0.26 -8.33
CA CYS A 280 18.75 -0.85 -8.42
C CYS A 280 18.48 -1.47 -9.79
N LEU A 281 18.82 -0.78 -10.89
CA LEU A 281 18.68 -1.31 -12.25
C LEU A 281 19.53 -2.57 -12.45
N LYS A 282 20.76 -2.57 -11.93
CA LYS A 282 21.63 -3.75 -11.97
C LYS A 282 20.98 -4.93 -11.25
N TRP A 283 20.53 -4.75 -10.00
CA TRP A 283 19.85 -5.82 -9.26
C TRP A 283 18.64 -6.36 -10.02
N LEU A 284 17.73 -5.49 -10.47
CA LEU A 284 16.54 -5.89 -11.22
C LEU A 284 16.88 -6.70 -12.48
N LYS A 285 17.94 -6.32 -13.19
CA LYS A 285 18.41 -7.03 -14.38
C LYS A 285 19.04 -8.39 -14.07
N THR A 286 19.73 -8.52 -12.93
CA THR A 286 20.48 -9.75 -12.58
C THR A 286 19.72 -10.71 -11.67
N THR A 287 18.52 -10.37 -11.22
CA THR A 287 17.70 -11.20 -10.32
C THR A 287 16.39 -11.67 -10.94
N ASP A 288 16.27 -11.63 -12.27
CA ASP A 288 15.11 -12.13 -13.02
C ASP A 288 15.16 -13.64 -13.31
N ALA A 289 16.21 -14.35 -12.84
CA ALA A 289 16.46 -15.76 -13.13
C ALA A 289 16.46 -16.12 -14.64
N GLY A 290 16.78 -15.16 -15.51
CA GLY A 290 16.77 -15.33 -16.97
C GLY A 290 15.37 -15.42 -17.59
N THR A 291 14.30 -15.08 -16.85
CA THR A 291 12.93 -15.14 -17.37
C THR A 291 12.53 -13.91 -18.19
N GLY A 292 13.23 -12.79 -18.01
CA GLY A 292 12.84 -11.50 -18.59
C GLY A 292 11.63 -10.84 -17.92
N PHE A 293 11.18 -11.34 -16.76
CA PHE A 293 10.02 -10.82 -16.02
C PHE A 293 10.37 -10.46 -14.57
N ILE A 294 9.54 -9.60 -13.99
CA ILE A 294 9.60 -9.28 -12.56
C ILE A 294 8.74 -10.26 -11.77
N HIS A 295 9.36 -10.91 -10.80
CA HIS A 295 8.73 -11.87 -9.90
C HIS A 295 8.13 -11.20 -8.65
N GLU A 296 7.35 -11.95 -7.86
CA GLU A 296 6.87 -11.49 -6.55
C GLU A 296 8.04 -11.31 -5.58
N SER A 297 8.85 -12.36 -5.43
CA SER A 297 10.04 -12.36 -4.60
C SER A 297 11.10 -13.33 -5.10
N PHE A 298 12.35 -13.12 -4.70
CA PHE A 298 13.49 -13.98 -4.94
C PHE A 298 14.36 -14.11 -3.68
N ASP A 299 15.02 -15.24 -3.49
CA ASP A 299 15.97 -15.45 -2.39
C ASP A 299 17.18 -14.50 -2.55
N LYS A 300 17.55 -13.82 -1.46
CA LYS A 300 18.60 -12.79 -1.44
C LYS A 300 19.98 -13.29 -1.95
N ASP A 301 20.24 -14.59 -1.87
CA ASP A 301 21.50 -15.20 -2.27
C ASP A 301 21.39 -16.03 -3.57
N ASP A 302 20.17 -16.45 -3.95
CA ASP A 302 19.90 -17.26 -5.15
C ASP A 302 18.60 -16.83 -5.88
N PRO A 303 18.69 -15.97 -6.91
CA PRO A 303 17.50 -15.48 -7.62
C PRO A 303 16.70 -16.55 -8.36
N ALA A 304 17.27 -17.72 -8.63
CA ALA A 304 16.54 -18.84 -9.24
C ALA A 304 15.45 -19.39 -8.32
N ARG A 305 15.55 -19.13 -7.01
CA ARG A 305 14.52 -19.44 -6.02
C ARG A 305 13.59 -18.25 -5.88
N PHE A 306 12.65 -18.13 -6.81
CA PHE A 306 11.66 -17.06 -6.85
C PHE A 306 10.22 -17.57 -6.74
N SER A 307 9.28 -16.62 -6.59
CA SER A 307 7.85 -16.89 -6.53
C SER A 307 7.05 -16.05 -7.54
N ARG A 308 5.92 -16.59 -7.99
CA ARG A 308 5.03 -16.01 -9.02
C ARG A 308 5.79 -15.63 -10.31
N PRO A 309 6.01 -16.58 -11.23
CA PRO A 309 6.61 -16.30 -12.55
C PRO A 309 5.79 -15.30 -13.38
N TRP A 310 4.51 -15.12 -13.04
CA TRP A 310 3.63 -14.16 -13.70
C TRP A 310 2.97 -13.25 -12.66
N PHE A 311 3.46 -12.01 -12.61
CA PHE A 311 2.97 -10.97 -11.71
C PHE A 311 2.84 -9.64 -12.48
N ALA A 312 1.65 -9.40 -13.03
CA ALA A 312 1.41 -8.26 -13.93
C ALA A 312 1.64 -6.89 -13.27
N TRP A 313 1.31 -6.74 -11.99
CA TRP A 313 1.52 -5.48 -11.27
C TRP A 313 3.01 -5.09 -11.17
N ALA A 314 3.86 -5.99 -10.69
CA ALA A 314 5.31 -5.79 -10.63
C ALA A 314 5.95 -5.55 -12.01
N ASN A 315 5.49 -6.25 -13.05
CA ASN A 315 5.89 -5.96 -14.43
C ASN A 315 5.50 -4.54 -14.88
N GLY A 316 4.27 -4.12 -14.59
CA GLY A 316 3.79 -2.76 -14.88
C GLY A 316 4.58 -1.69 -14.12
N LEU A 317 4.86 -1.93 -12.83
CA LEU A 317 5.64 -1.02 -11.99
C LEU A 317 7.09 -0.87 -12.50
N PHE A 318 7.68 -1.94 -13.03
CA PHE A 318 8.98 -1.86 -13.70
C PHE A 318 8.91 -1.04 -14.98
N GLY A 319 7.86 -1.21 -15.79
CA GLY A 319 7.61 -0.36 -16.95
C GLY A 319 7.52 1.13 -16.56
N ASP A 320 6.78 1.45 -15.50
CA ASP A 320 6.67 2.81 -14.96
C ASP A 320 8.03 3.37 -14.53
N LEU A 321 8.89 2.57 -13.89
CA LEU A 321 10.27 2.98 -13.56
C LEU A 321 11.05 3.35 -14.83
N ILE A 322 10.99 2.53 -15.89
CA ILE A 322 11.75 2.81 -17.12
C ILE A 322 11.26 4.10 -17.77
N LEU A 323 9.94 4.32 -17.88
CA LEU A 323 9.37 5.55 -18.43
C LEU A 323 9.70 6.78 -17.59
N ASP A 324 9.71 6.65 -16.27
CA ASP A 324 10.10 7.71 -15.35
C ASP A 324 11.59 8.08 -15.50
N LEU A 325 12.48 7.09 -15.60
CA LEU A 325 13.90 7.32 -15.83
C LEU A 325 14.20 7.88 -17.22
N GLU A 326 13.48 7.45 -18.26
CA GLU A 326 13.61 8.03 -19.60
C GLU A 326 13.37 9.54 -19.56
N ARG A 327 12.35 10.00 -18.81
CA ARG A 327 12.01 11.41 -18.68
C ARG A 327 13.02 12.19 -17.81
N ARG A 328 13.47 11.61 -16.70
CA ARG A 328 14.24 12.35 -15.68
C ARG A 328 15.75 12.15 -15.74
N ARG A 329 16.22 11.00 -16.23
CA ARG A 329 17.61 10.50 -16.17
C ARG A 329 17.96 9.58 -17.36
N PRO A 330 17.72 9.97 -18.62
CA PRO A 330 17.87 9.08 -19.78
C PRO A 330 19.28 8.50 -19.95
N ALA A 331 20.32 9.20 -19.49
CA ALA A 331 21.70 8.73 -19.55
C ALA A 331 21.90 7.38 -18.84
N LEU A 332 21.20 7.14 -17.72
CA LEU A 332 21.30 5.89 -16.97
C LEU A 332 20.82 4.66 -17.78
N LEU A 333 19.88 4.86 -18.70
CA LEU A 333 19.33 3.78 -19.53
C LEU A 333 20.26 3.40 -20.70
N SER A 334 21.22 4.26 -21.04
CA SER A 334 22.21 3.98 -22.09
C SER A 334 23.39 3.13 -21.61
N GLU A 335 23.51 2.95 -20.30
CA GLU A 335 24.59 2.19 -19.69
C GLU A 335 24.38 0.68 -19.84
N ARG A 336 25.48 -0.08 -19.93
CA ARG A 336 25.45 -1.55 -19.98
C ARG A 336 25.80 -2.11 -18.62
N PHE A 337 24.84 -2.80 -18.01
CA PHE A 337 24.98 -3.55 -16.76
C PHE A 337 25.13 -5.04 -17.02
#